data_AF-A0A4Q4CSN2-F1
#
_entry.id   AF-A0A4Q4CSN2-F1
#
_cell.length_a   1.000
_cell.length_b   1.000
_cell.length_c   1.000
_cell.angle_alpha   90.00
_cell.angle_beta   90.00
_cell.angle_gamma   90.00
#
_symmetry.space_group_name_H-M   'P 1'
#
loop_
_entity.id
_entity.type
_entity.pdbx_description
1 polymer ?
#
loop_
_entity_poly.entity_id
_entity_poly.type
_entity_poly.pdbx_seq_one_letter_code
_entity_poly.pdbx_strand_id
1 'polypeptide(L)'
;PLLMTLLAIPLLGEKVGWRRWTSTAVGFCGVLFMLQPGGELWRWTSAMLLVATAAMALTRIWTRVLTRTDHPNTIAFWLLLTHVPVGLLLLPFPGLWPAGGPPPLLPSLFGILALIAFGLANGAAQMLFARGFALAPVSAIAPFEYTPLLWGIGIGYLIWGEVPAWTTLGGAAVVVAAGLYNVHRERVRRAEERAAGRLKGGATP
;
A
#
# COMPACT_ATOMS: atom_id res chain seq x y z
N PRO A 1 -0.99 -6.15 1.86
CA PRO A 1 -2.32 -6.06 2.53
C PRO A 1 -2.61 -7.18 3.52
N LEU A 2 -2.53 -8.46 3.11
CA LEU A 2 -2.79 -9.60 4.01
C LEU A 2 -1.91 -9.61 5.26
N LEU A 3 -0.59 -9.38 5.11
CA LEU A 3 0.31 -9.28 6.26
C LEU A 3 -0.05 -8.11 7.17
N MET A 4 -0.45 -6.96 6.61
CA MET A 4 -0.90 -5.83 7.42
C MET A 4 -2.15 -6.15 8.22
N THR A 5 -3.17 -6.77 7.60
CA THR A 5 -4.41 -7.17 8.29
C THR A 5 -4.15 -8.23 9.36
N LEU A 6 -3.23 -9.16 9.11
CA LEU A 6 -2.86 -10.21 10.05
C LEU A 6 -2.11 -9.62 11.26
N LEU A 7 -1.11 -8.77 11.01
CA LEU A 7 -0.30 -8.14 12.05
C LEU A 7 -1.07 -7.11 12.88
N ALA A 8 -2.10 -6.47 12.32
CA ALA A 8 -2.95 -5.54 13.05
C ALA A 8 -3.70 -6.18 14.23
N ILE A 9 -3.97 -7.49 14.18
CA ILE A 9 -4.69 -8.18 15.26
C ILE A 9 -3.82 -8.23 16.54
N PRO A 10 -2.61 -8.83 16.56
CA PRO A 10 -1.79 -8.91 17.77
C PRO A 10 -1.14 -7.58 18.16
N LEU A 11 -0.71 -6.75 17.20
CA LEU A 11 0.07 -5.53 17.50
C LEU A 11 -0.79 -4.31 17.85
N LEU A 12 -1.99 -4.20 17.26
CA LEU A 12 -2.91 -3.09 17.50
C LEU A 12 -4.16 -3.49 18.28
N GLY A 13 -4.41 -4.80 18.46
CA GLY A 13 -5.65 -5.29 19.06
C GLY A 13 -6.88 -5.10 18.15
N GLU A 14 -6.70 -4.93 16.83
CA GLU A 14 -7.82 -4.70 15.92
C GLU A 14 -8.70 -5.95 15.79
N LYS A 15 -10.02 -5.80 16.01
CA LYS A 15 -11.00 -6.85 15.71
C LYS A 15 -11.38 -6.80 14.23
N VAL A 16 -10.73 -7.63 13.41
CA VAL A 16 -11.00 -7.70 11.97
C VAL A 16 -12.18 -8.62 11.69
N GLY A 17 -13.31 -8.06 11.27
CA GLY A 17 -14.50 -8.83 10.90
C GLY A 17 -14.29 -9.67 9.63
N TRP A 18 -15.01 -10.81 9.53
CA TRP A 18 -14.91 -11.77 8.43
C TRP A 18 -15.02 -11.13 7.04
N ARG A 19 -15.86 -10.10 6.88
CA ARG A 19 -16.08 -9.40 5.60
C ARG A 19 -14.84 -8.66 5.08
N ARG A 20 -14.03 -8.09 5.99
CA ARG A 20 -12.76 -7.43 5.62
C ARG A 20 -11.71 -8.47 5.26
N TRP A 21 -11.69 -9.57 6.00
CA TRP A 21 -10.84 -10.73 5.72
C TRP A 21 -11.12 -11.29 4.33
N THR A 22 -12.39 -11.56 4.00
CA THR A 22 -12.76 -12.09 2.68
C THR A 22 -12.44 -11.12 1.56
N SER A 23 -12.72 -9.82 1.71
CA SER A 23 -12.37 -8.82 0.69
C SER A 23 -10.85 -8.75 0.45
N THR A 24 -10.05 -8.74 1.51
CA THR A 24 -8.58 -8.70 1.38
C THR A 24 -8.05 -9.99 0.75
N ALA A 25 -8.59 -11.15 1.12
CA ALA A 25 -8.22 -12.44 0.55
C ALA A 25 -8.59 -12.55 -0.93
N VAL A 26 -9.80 -12.15 -1.31
CA VAL A 26 -10.24 -12.15 -2.73
C VAL A 26 -9.39 -11.19 -3.55
N GLY A 27 -9.09 -9.99 -3.03
CA GLY A 27 -8.18 -9.05 -3.69
C GLY A 27 -6.79 -9.68 -3.90
N PHE A 28 -6.26 -10.38 -2.90
CA PHE A 28 -5.00 -11.11 -3.03
C PHE A 28 -5.06 -12.21 -4.09
N CYS A 29 -6.15 -12.99 -4.17
CA CYS A 29 -6.33 -13.97 -5.24
C CYS A 29 -6.30 -13.33 -6.63
N GLY A 30 -6.90 -12.14 -6.77
CA GLY A 30 -6.80 -11.35 -8.01
C GLY A 30 -5.35 -10.99 -8.34
N VAL A 31 -4.55 -10.58 -7.35
CA VAL A 31 -3.12 -10.31 -7.53
C VAL A 31 -2.34 -11.56 -7.92
N LEU A 32 -2.60 -12.71 -7.28
CA LEU A 32 -1.97 -13.98 -7.66
C LEU A 32 -2.32 -14.35 -9.11
N PHE A 33 -3.56 -14.11 -9.53
CA PHE A 33 -3.97 -14.36 -10.89
C PHE A 33 -3.24 -13.46 -11.90
N MET A 34 -3.01 -12.19 -11.57
CA MET A 34 -2.17 -11.30 -12.40
C MET A 34 -0.74 -11.81 -12.49
N LEU A 35 -0.16 -12.21 -11.34
CA LEU A 35 1.25 -12.58 -11.23
C LEU A 35 1.57 -13.92 -11.91
N GLN A 36 0.56 -14.77 -12.17
CA GLN A 36 0.74 -16.14 -12.67
C GLN A 36 1.93 -16.85 -11.99
N PRO A 37 1.87 -17.09 -10.68
CA PRO A 37 3.00 -17.62 -9.93
C PRO A 37 3.42 -19.00 -10.49
N GLY A 38 4.55 -19.04 -11.21
CA GLY A 38 5.12 -20.25 -11.80
C GLY A 38 6.12 -20.96 -10.89
N GLY A 39 6.86 -21.95 -11.44
CA GLY A 39 7.87 -22.75 -10.70
C GLY A 39 9.05 -21.97 -10.08
N GLU A 40 9.14 -20.67 -10.37
CA GLU A 40 10.15 -19.74 -9.84
C GLU A 40 9.94 -19.34 -8.37
N LEU A 41 8.80 -19.70 -7.75
CA LEU A 41 8.45 -19.33 -6.37
C LEU A 41 9.44 -19.84 -5.31
N TRP A 42 10.17 -20.92 -5.60
CA TRP A 42 11.11 -21.56 -4.65
C TRP A 42 12.52 -20.97 -4.68
N ARG A 43 12.67 -19.73 -5.17
CA ARG A 43 13.96 -19.03 -5.22
C ARG A 43 14.20 -18.21 -3.95
N TRP A 44 15.48 -18.01 -3.62
CA TRP A 44 15.89 -17.13 -2.51
C TRP A 44 15.33 -15.70 -2.64
N THR A 45 15.20 -15.19 -3.87
CA THR A 45 14.60 -13.88 -4.17
C THR A 45 13.14 -13.77 -3.72
N SER A 46 12.36 -14.85 -3.83
CA SER A 46 10.98 -14.91 -3.36
C SER A 46 10.89 -14.80 -1.83
N ALA A 47 11.83 -15.43 -1.11
CA ALA A 47 11.93 -15.28 0.34
C ALA A 47 12.29 -13.84 0.74
N MET A 48 13.23 -13.19 0.03
CA MET A 48 13.56 -11.78 0.26
C MET A 48 12.36 -10.87 0.02
N LEU A 49 11.53 -11.14 -1.00
CA LEU A 49 10.32 -10.38 -1.27
C LEU A 49 9.29 -10.51 -0.13
N LEU A 50 9.15 -11.70 0.45
CA LEU A 50 8.29 -11.91 1.62
C LEU A 50 8.79 -11.13 2.84
N VAL A 51 10.09 -11.15 3.10
CA VAL A 51 10.70 -10.35 4.18
C VAL A 51 10.48 -8.85 3.94
N ALA A 52 10.69 -8.36 2.73
CA ALA A 52 10.43 -6.96 2.37
C ALA A 52 8.96 -6.59 2.56
N THR A 53 8.03 -7.47 2.17
CA THR A 53 6.59 -7.26 2.33
C THR A 53 6.20 -7.25 3.81
N ALA A 54 6.80 -8.11 4.63
CA ALA A 54 6.59 -8.14 6.08
C ALA A 54 7.14 -6.87 6.76
N ALA A 55 8.34 -6.43 6.38
CA ALA A 55 8.93 -5.19 6.85
C ALA A 55 8.06 -3.98 6.48
N MET A 56 7.58 -3.92 5.23
CA MET A 56 6.65 -2.86 4.80
C MET A 56 5.35 -2.88 5.60
N ALA A 57 4.79 -4.07 5.86
CA ALA A 57 3.61 -4.21 6.69
C ALA A 57 3.86 -3.69 8.12
N LEU A 58 5.00 -4.03 8.72
CA LEU A 58 5.42 -3.51 10.02
C LEU A 58 5.56 -1.99 10.00
N THR A 59 6.16 -1.39 8.96
CA THR A 59 6.24 0.07 8.82
C THR A 59 4.86 0.73 8.86
N ARG A 60 3.85 0.14 8.19
CA ARG A 60 2.47 0.66 8.23
C ARG A 60 1.85 0.53 9.62
N ILE A 61 2.07 -0.59 10.31
CA ILE A 61 1.62 -0.79 11.70
C ILE A 61 2.27 0.24 12.62
N TRP A 62 3.59 0.43 12.54
CA TRP A 62 4.32 1.41 13.35
C TRP A 62 3.88 2.84 13.04
N THR A 63 3.60 3.17 11.78
CA THR A 63 3.02 4.47 11.41
C THR A 63 1.70 4.68 12.15
N ARG A 64 0.79 3.69 12.17
CA ARG A 64 -0.45 3.75 12.96
C ARG A 64 -0.18 3.93 14.46
N VAL A 65 0.78 3.19 15.03
CA VAL A 65 1.12 3.32 16.45
C VAL A 65 1.62 4.73 16.77
N LEU A 66 2.54 5.26 15.97
CA LEU A 66 3.12 6.60 16.15
C LEU A 66 2.10 7.72 15.98
N THR A 67 1.06 7.55 15.15
CA THR A 67 -0.01 8.57 15.03
C THR A 67 -0.80 8.80 16.32
N ARG A 68 -0.60 7.97 17.36
CA ARG A 68 -1.20 8.17 18.69
C ARG A 68 -0.47 9.24 19.51
N THR A 69 0.82 9.45 19.24
CA THR A 69 1.69 10.38 19.98
C THR A 69 2.12 11.56 19.14
N ASP A 70 2.33 11.34 17.84
CA ASP A 70 2.97 12.30 16.95
C ASP A 70 2.04 12.75 15.82
N HIS A 71 2.24 13.97 15.36
CA HIS A 71 1.51 14.50 14.22
C HIS A 71 1.91 13.75 12.93
N PRO A 72 0.97 13.41 12.02
CA PRO A 72 1.27 12.67 10.79
C PRO A 72 2.40 13.25 9.92
N ASN A 73 2.49 14.59 9.88
CA ASN A 73 3.57 15.26 9.14
C ASN A 73 4.96 14.97 9.76
N THR A 74 5.07 14.89 11.09
CA THR A 74 6.32 14.57 11.80
C THR A 74 6.76 13.15 11.51
N ILE A 75 5.82 12.21 11.50
CA ILE A 75 6.08 10.81 11.17
C ILE A 75 6.60 10.68 9.73
N ALA A 76 5.94 11.35 8.77
CA ALA A 76 6.36 11.34 7.37
C ALA A 76 7.74 11.99 7.19
N PHE A 77 8.02 13.09 7.90
CA PHE A 77 9.33 13.77 7.86
C PHE A 77 10.46 12.83 8.31
N TRP A 78 10.33 12.21 9.49
CA TRP A 78 11.37 11.31 10.00
C TRP A 78 11.53 10.06 9.12
N LEU A 79 10.44 9.51 8.60
CA LEU A 79 10.48 8.37 7.68
C LEU A 79 11.26 8.71 6.40
N LEU A 80 10.99 9.87 5.80
CA LEU A 80 11.71 10.34 4.61
C LEU A 80 13.17 10.66 4.92
N LEU A 81 13.46 11.24 6.08
CA LEU A 81 14.81 11.54 6.51
C LEU A 81 15.63 10.25 6.68
N THR A 82 15.04 9.18 7.22
CA THR A 82 15.71 7.87 7.35
C THR A 82 16.00 7.21 6.01
N HIS A 83 15.23 7.50 4.95
CA HIS A 83 15.55 6.95 3.62
C HIS A 83 16.88 7.45 3.06
N VAL A 84 17.33 8.66 3.43
CA VAL A 84 18.59 9.24 2.95
C VAL A 84 19.82 8.41 3.34
N PRO A 85 20.10 8.13 4.63
CA PRO A 85 21.23 7.31 5.01
C PRO A 85 21.09 5.86 4.51
N VAL A 86 19.88 5.30 4.46
CA VAL A 86 19.66 3.95 3.91
C VAL A 86 20.04 3.90 2.43
N GLY A 87 19.63 4.90 1.63
CA GLY A 87 20.03 5.00 0.23
C GLY A 87 21.54 5.13 0.06
N LEU A 88 22.19 5.97 0.88
CA LEU A 88 23.65 6.12 0.88
C LEU A 88 24.37 4.81 1.24
N LEU A 89 23.85 4.07 2.23
CA LEU A 89 24.40 2.78 2.63
C LEU A 89 24.28 1.72 1.54
N LEU A 90 23.35 1.84 0.59
CA LEU A 90 23.20 0.90 -0.51
C LEU A 90 24.13 1.19 -1.70
N LEU A 91 24.70 2.40 -1.81
CA LEU A 91 25.59 2.78 -2.92
C LEU A 91 26.85 1.89 -3.06
N PRO A 92 27.52 1.43 -1.99
CA PRO A 92 28.74 0.63 -2.09
C PRO A 92 28.53 -0.83 -2.54
N PHE A 93 27.32 -1.24 -2.93
CA PHE A 93 27.01 -2.60 -3.34
C PHE A 93 26.81 -2.70 -4.86
N PRO A 94 27.85 -3.05 -5.64
CA PRO A 94 27.78 -3.07 -7.11
C PRO A 94 26.76 -4.07 -7.65
N GLY A 95 26.43 -5.13 -6.89
CA GLY A 95 25.40 -6.10 -7.26
C GLY A 95 23.97 -5.53 -7.30
N LEU A 96 23.76 -4.32 -6.78
CA LEU A 96 22.48 -3.60 -6.85
C LEU A 96 22.40 -2.63 -8.03
N TRP A 97 23.48 -2.48 -8.80
CA TRP A 97 23.55 -1.48 -9.85
C TRP A 97 22.93 -2.00 -11.16
N PRO A 98 22.40 -1.12 -12.02
CA PRO A 98 21.88 -1.51 -13.33
C PRO A 98 22.93 -2.24 -14.17
N ALA A 99 22.46 -3.07 -15.11
CA ALA A 99 23.30 -3.70 -16.12
C ALA A 99 23.94 -2.60 -17.01
N GLY A 100 25.13 -2.16 -16.63
CA GLY A 100 25.77 -0.95 -17.17
C GLY A 100 26.65 -0.21 -16.16
N GLY A 101 26.57 -0.57 -14.87
CA GLY A 101 27.38 0.03 -13.80
C GLY A 101 26.69 1.21 -13.11
N PRO A 102 27.45 2.13 -12.49
CA PRO A 102 26.88 3.23 -11.72
C PRO A 102 25.99 4.10 -12.58
N PRO A 103 24.83 4.56 -12.08
CA PRO A 103 24.29 5.80 -12.60
C PRO A 103 25.33 6.92 -12.41
N PRO A 104 25.43 7.87 -13.35
CA PRO A 104 26.35 8.99 -13.22
C PRO A 104 26.06 9.80 -11.96
N LEU A 105 27.12 10.25 -11.28
CA LEU A 105 27.02 11.05 -10.04
C LEU A 105 26.21 12.35 -10.25
N LEU A 106 26.30 12.92 -11.45
CA LEU A 106 25.50 14.06 -11.87
C LEU A 106 24.56 13.62 -13.00
N PRO A 107 23.26 13.48 -12.72
CA PRO A 107 22.26 13.19 -13.74
C PRO A 107 22.14 14.35 -14.74
N SER A 108 21.52 14.10 -15.89
CA SER A 108 21.11 15.16 -16.82
C SER A 108 20.13 16.14 -16.15
N LEU A 109 19.97 17.35 -16.69
CA LEU A 109 19.00 18.33 -16.19
C LEU A 109 17.59 17.72 -16.11
N PHE A 110 17.19 16.96 -17.13
CA PHE A 110 15.94 16.21 -17.12
C PHE A 110 15.89 15.18 -15.97
N GLY A 111 16.97 14.43 -15.75
CA GLY A 111 17.08 13.48 -14.63
C GLY A 111 16.94 14.16 -13.27
N ILE A 112 17.56 15.32 -13.08
CA ILE A 112 17.43 16.11 -11.85
C ILE A 112 15.97 16.55 -11.64
N LEU A 113 15.34 17.12 -12.66
CA LEU A 113 13.94 17.56 -12.59
C LEU A 113 12.99 16.39 -12.31
N ALA A 114 13.21 15.24 -12.96
CA ALA A 114 12.44 14.03 -12.71
C ALA A 114 12.61 13.54 -11.25
N LEU A 115 13.84 13.49 -10.73
CA LEU A 115 14.11 13.08 -9.35
C LEU A 115 13.48 14.04 -8.33
N ILE A 116 13.50 15.35 -8.58
CA ILE A 116 12.80 16.34 -7.74
C ILE A 116 11.29 16.08 -7.78
N ALA A 117 10.70 15.89 -8.97
CA ALA A 117 9.28 15.61 -9.10
C ALA A 117 8.88 14.31 -8.38
N PHE A 118 9.66 13.23 -8.53
CA PHE A 118 9.46 11.98 -7.80
C PHE A 118 9.60 12.16 -6.29
N GLY A 119 10.59 12.92 -5.83
CA GLY A 119 10.80 13.22 -4.42
C GLY A 119 9.63 13.98 -3.80
N LEU A 120 9.14 15.01 -4.48
CA LEU A 120 7.97 15.79 -4.06
C LEU A 120 6.69 14.94 -4.06
N ALA A 121 6.46 14.16 -5.10
CA ALA A 121 5.31 13.26 -5.20
C ALA A 121 5.32 12.18 -4.11
N ASN A 122 6.48 11.57 -3.86
CA ASN A 122 6.68 10.61 -2.78
C ASN A 122 6.49 11.27 -1.40
N GLY A 123 7.02 12.47 -1.20
CA GLY A 123 6.81 13.23 0.04
C GLY A 123 5.33 13.48 0.32
N ALA A 124 4.59 13.95 -0.67
CA ALA A 124 3.14 14.13 -0.58
C ALA A 124 2.42 12.81 -0.31
N ALA A 125 2.78 11.73 -1.00
CA ALA A 125 2.20 10.40 -0.79
C ALA A 125 2.40 9.91 0.65
N GLN A 126 3.61 10.04 1.20
CA GLN A 126 3.92 9.60 2.57
C GLN A 126 3.18 10.42 3.63
N MET A 127 3.00 11.73 3.41
CA MET A 127 2.16 12.57 4.27
C MET A 127 0.69 12.14 4.25
N LEU A 128 0.16 11.85 3.05
CA LEU A 128 -1.22 11.36 2.89
C LEU A 128 -1.41 9.97 3.51
N PHE A 129 -0.43 9.07 3.36
CA PHE A 129 -0.44 7.77 4.00
C PHE A 129 -0.48 7.90 5.52
N ALA A 130 0.44 8.68 6.11
CA ALA A 130 0.47 8.88 7.56
C ALA A 130 -0.86 9.43 8.08
N ARG A 131 -1.47 10.40 7.37
CA ARG A 131 -2.81 10.92 7.71
C ARG A 131 -3.90 9.86 7.57
N GLY A 132 -3.88 9.07 6.50
CA GLY A 132 -4.81 7.95 6.29
C GLY A 132 -4.75 6.97 7.46
N PHE A 133 -3.54 6.57 7.86
CA PHE A 133 -3.32 5.70 9.02
C PHE A 133 -3.66 6.35 10.34
N ALA A 134 -3.70 7.69 10.48
CA ALA A 134 -4.23 8.33 11.67
C ALA A 134 -5.77 8.26 11.74
N LEU A 135 -6.43 8.37 10.60
CA LEU A 135 -7.89 8.50 10.50
C LEU A 135 -8.66 7.16 10.49
N ALA A 136 -8.02 6.07 10.08
CA ALA A 136 -8.69 4.78 9.93
C ALA A 136 -7.85 3.61 10.48
N PRO A 137 -8.49 2.53 10.94
CA PRO A 137 -7.80 1.31 11.33
C PRO A 137 -7.06 0.71 10.13
N VAL A 138 -5.94 0.04 10.39
CA VAL A 138 -5.07 -0.54 9.35
C VAL A 138 -5.83 -1.55 8.50
N SER A 139 -6.69 -2.35 9.15
CA SER A 139 -7.55 -3.32 8.45
C SER A 139 -8.56 -2.71 7.47
N ALA A 140 -8.93 -1.43 7.65
CA ALA A 140 -9.80 -0.74 6.70
C ALA A 140 -9.01 -0.18 5.50
N ILE A 141 -7.74 0.20 5.70
CA ILE A 141 -6.87 0.77 4.66
C ILE A 141 -6.29 -0.32 3.77
N ALA A 142 -5.99 -1.49 4.33
CA ALA A 142 -5.26 -2.56 3.64
C ALA A 142 -5.79 -2.93 2.25
N PRO A 143 -7.11 -3.02 1.97
CA PRO A 143 -7.59 -3.34 0.61
C PRO A 143 -7.27 -2.24 -0.42
N PHE A 144 -7.16 -0.99 -0.01
CA PHE A 144 -6.81 0.13 -0.90
C PHE A 144 -5.34 0.09 -1.36
N GLU A 145 -4.47 -0.60 -0.62
CA GLU A 145 -3.08 -0.83 -1.00
C GLU A 145 -2.94 -1.75 -2.23
N TYR A 146 -4.03 -2.34 -2.75
CA TYR A 146 -4.03 -3.00 -4.06
C TYR A 146 -4.26 -2.03 -5.23
N THR A 147 -4.78 -0.83 -4.98
CA THR A 147 -5.07 0.16 -6.05
C THR A 147 -3.85 0.60 -6.86
N PRO A 148 -2.61 0.68 -6.31
CA PRO A 148 -1.43 1.00 -7.11
C PRO A 148 -1.20 0.03 -8.27
N LEU A 149 -1.64 -1.23 -8.17
CA LEU A 149 -1.56 -2.19 -9.27
C LEU A 149 -2.41 -1.76 -10.46
N LEU A 150 -3.61 -1.24 -10.20
CA LEU A 150 -4.52 -0.74 -11.22
C LEU A 150 -3.96 0.51 -11.90
N TRP A 151 -3.41 1.43 -11.10
CA TRP A 151 -2.71 2.60 -11.62
C TRP A 151 -1.47 2.21 -12.43
N GLY A 152 -0.71 1.22 -11.96
CA GLY A 152 0.45 0.69 -12.69
C GLY A 152 0.07 0.16 -14.08
N ILE A 153 -1.02 -0.59 -14.19
CA ILE A 153 -1.53 -1.07 -15.49
C ILE A 153 -1.93 0.11 -16.39
N GLY A 154 -2.68 1.08 -15.85
CA GLY A 154 -3.17 2.22 -16.62
C GLY A 154 -2.03 3.13 -17.10
N ILE A 155 -1.09 3.47 -16.22
CA ILE A 155 0.07 4.29 -16.55
C ILE A 155 1.01 3.52 -17.48
N GLY A 156 1.20 2.21 -17.24
CA GLY A 156 1.86 1.23 -18.10
C GLY A 156 1.45 1.39 -19.57
N TYR A 157 0.15 1.27 -19.79
CA TYR A 157 -0.46 1.41 -21.10
C TYR A 157 -0.34 2.84 -21.67
N LEU A 158 -0.62 3.87 -20.87
CA LEU A 158 -0.67 5.26 -21.36
C LEU A 158 0.70 5.84 -21.72
N ILE A 159 1.73 5.54 -20.93
CA ILE A 159 3.08 6.12 -21.11
C ILE A 159 3.93 5.24 -22.01
N TRP A 160 3.86 3.92 -21.82
CA TRP A 160 4.77 2.98 -22.50
C TRP A 160 4.09 2.11 -23.56
N GLY A 161 2.77 2.22 -23.73
CA GLY A 161 2.03 1.40 -24.70
C GLY A 161 1.97 -0.09 -24.32
N GLU A 162 2.25 -0.43 -23.06
CA GLU A 162 2.25 -1.81 -22.58
C GLU A 162 0.82 -2.36 -22.54
N VAL A 163 0.50 -3.25 -23.49
CA VAL A 163 -0.82 -3.90 -23.53
C VAL A 163 -0.88 -4.98 -22.46
N PRO A 164 -1.77 -4.86 -21.44
CA PRO A 164 -1.84 -5.83 -20.37
C PRO A 164 -2.37 -7.17 -20.89
N ALA A 165 -1.74 -8.26 -20.42
CA ALA A 165 -2.21 -9.61 -20.69
C ALA A 165 -3.63 -9.85 -20.14
N TRP A 166 -4.33 -10.83 -20.71
CA TRP A 166 -5.70 -11.18 -20.30
C TRP A 166 -5.77 -11.57 -18.81
N THR A 167 -4.74 -12.20 -18.26
CA THR A 167 -4.67 -12.52 -16.83
C THR A 167 -4.53 -11.28 -15.96
N THR A 168 -3.76 -10.29 -16.42
CA THR A 168 -3.63 -9.01 -15.74
C THR A 168 -4.98 -8.29 -15.69
N LEU A 169 -5.72 -8.29 -16.79
CA LEU A 169 -7.07 -7.72 -16.87
C LEU A 169 -8.08 -8.48 -15.99
N GLY A 170 -8.09 -9.81 -16.04
CA GLY A 170 -8.96 -10.64 -15.21
C GLY A 170 -8.68 -10.46 -13.71
N GLY A 171 -7.40 -10.43 -13.33
CA GLY A 171 -6.99 -10.18 -11.95
C GLY A 171 -7.35 -8.76 -11.51
N ALA A 172 -7.22 -7.76 -12.40
CA ALA A 172 -7.61 -6.38 -12.13
C ALA A 172 -9.10 -6.27 -11.86
N ALA A 173 -9.93 -6.95 -12.64
CA ALA A 173 -11.37 -7.01 -12.41
C ALA A 173 -11.71 -7.58 -11.03
N VAL A 174 -11.03 -8.64 -10.59
CA VAL A 174 -11.21 -9.23 -9.25
C VAL A 174 -10.80 -8.25 -8.15
N VAL A 175 -9.66 -7.59 -8.28
CA VAL A 175 -9.18 -6.58 -7.32
C VAL A 175 -10.16 -5.41 -7.22
N VAL A 176 -10.65 -4.90 -8.36
CA VAL A 176 -11.65 -3.83 -8.43
C VAL A 176 -12.94 -4.27 -7.75
N ALA A 177 -13.45 -5.47 -8.04
CA ALA A 177 -14.67 -5.99 -7.43
C ALA A 177 -14.54 -6.13 -5.91
N ALA A 178 -13.39 -6.64 -5.42
CA ALA A 178 -13.12 -6.75 -3.99
C ALA A 178 -13.07 -5.38 -3.29
N GLY A 179 -12.46 -4.38 -3.94
CA GLY A 179 -12.41 -3.00 -3.46
C GLY A 179 -13.78 -2.33 -3.43
N LEU A 180 -14.56 -2.44 -4.50
CA LEU A 180 -15.92 -1.91 -4.60
C LEU A 180 -16.85 -2.54 -3.55
N TYR A 181 -16.74 -3.85 -3.34
CA TYR A 181 -17.47 -4.54 -2.28
C TYR A 181 -17.14 -3.95 -0.91
N ASN A 182 -15.87 -3.70 -0.61
CA ASN A 182 -15.47 -3.11 0.67
C ASN A 182 -16.04 -1.69 0.86
N VAL A 183 -15.95 -0.84 -0.17
CA VAL A 183 -16.50 0.53 -0.15
C VAL A 183 -18.02 0.49 0.04
N HIS A 184 -18.73 -0.34 -0.72
CA HIS A 184 -20.17 -0.48 -0.61
C HIS A 184 -20.58 -0.90 0.79
N ARG A 185 -19.92 -1.90 1.38
CA ARG A 185 -20.26 -2.40 2.72
C ARG A 185 -19.93 -1.41 3.84
N GLU A 186 -18.83 -0.66 3.72
CA GLU A 186 -18.52 0.43 4.64
C GLU A 186 -19.61 1.51 4.60
N ARG A 187 -20.13 1.86 3.42
CA ARG A 187 -21.26 2.80 3.27
C ARG A 187 -22.53 2.27 3.94
N VAL A 188 -22.87 1.00 3.73
CA VAL A 188 -24.04 0.37 4.35
C VAL A 188 -23.92 0.39 5.87
N ARG A 189 -22.78 0.01 6.44
CA ARG A 189 -22.57 0.03 7.90
C ARG A 189 -22.75 1.44 8.47
N ARG A 190 -22.16 2.46 7.83
CA ARG A 190 -22.32 3.86 8.26
C ARG A 190 -23.76 4.34 8.17
N ALA A 191 -24.53 3.85 7.20
CA ALA A 191 -25.96 4.17 7.09
C ALA A 191 -26.77 3.52 8.22
N GLU A 192 -26.51 2.26 8.54
CA GLU A 192 -27.11 1.52 9.67
C GLU A 192 -26.79 2.20 11.01
N GLU A 193 -25.53 2.59 11.25
CA GLU A 193 -25.10 3.32 12.45
C GLU A 193 -25.83 4.67 12.60
N ARG A 194 -25.97 5.43 11.51
CA ARG A 194 -26.71 6.70 11.50
C ARG A 194 -28.20 6.50 11.77
N ALA A 195 -28.82 5.46 11.21
CA ALA A 195 -30.22 5.14 11.45
C ALA A 195 -30.47 4.75 12.92
N ALA A 196 -29.60 3.92 13.50
CA ALA A 196 -29.65 3.54 14.91
C ALA A 196 -29.43 4.74 15.85
N GLY A 197 -28.54 5.67 15.50
CA GLY A 197 -28.31 6.90 16.25
C GLY A 197 -29.52 7.84 16.26
N ARG A 198 -30.23 7.96 15.14
CA ARG A 198 -31.47 8.76 15.05
C ARG A 198 -32.59 8.22 15.93
N LEU A 199 -32.74 6.89 16.00
CA LEU A 199 -33.75 6.24 16.85
C LEU A 199 -33.46 6.45 18.35
N LYS A 200 -32.19 6.52 18.75
CA LYS A 200 -31.80 6.80 20.15
C LYS A 200 -31.89 8.28 20.52
N GLY A 201 -31.59 9.19 19.59
CA GLY A 201 -31.65 10.64 19.82
C GLY A 201 -33.07 11.24 19.78
N GLY A 202 -34.03 10.56 19.17
CA GLY A 202 -35.45 10.96 19.18
C GLY A 202 -36.25 10.48 20.40
N ALA A 203 -35.60 9.82 21.36
CA ALA A 203 -36.25 9.17 22.51
C ALA A 203 -36.01 9.90 23.86
N THR A 204 -35.56 11.16 23.83
CA THR A 204 -35.55 12.02 25.03
C THR A 204 -36.71 13.03 24.93
N PRO A 205 -37.74 12.92 25.80
CA PRO A 205 -38.83 13.89 25.90
C PRO A 205 -38.37 15.24 26.44
#